data_AF-A0A956ZVQ9-F1
#
_entry.id   AF-A0A956ZVQ9-F1
#
_cell.length_a   1.000
_cell.length_b   1.000
_cell.length_c   1.000
_cell.angle_alpha   90.00
_cell.angle_beta   90.00
_cell.angle_gamma   90.00
#
_symmetry.space_group_name_H-M   'P 1'
#
loop_
_entity.id
_entity.type
_entity.pdbx_description
1 polymer ?
#
loop_
_entity_poly.entity_id
_entity_poly.type
_entity_poly.pdbx_seq_one_letter_code
_entity_poly.pdbx_strand_id
1 'polypeptide(L)'
;MNREMRRAQEKADKKQEQAKERLKAERILKRQRVMQRRQQPRKPREVSPGERKKLPGRFSSLFTAMVAIFIVMQSIIPPASDQNQTLAFVINVLYYFMFGYFMYLWLARIQFKQALNVTIGAGIGLTLALLGAQFAIPGLSPEFRLIFFAIPAVILGTFIAQFIFNKAP
;
A
#
# COMPACT_ATOMS: atom_id res chain seq x y z
N MET A 1 49.71 -33.66 41.19
CA MET A 1 48.93 -32.41 41.28
C MET A 1 48.30 -31.94 39.94
N ASN A 2 48.19 -32.78 38.89
CA ASN A 2 47.71 -32.37 37.55
C ASN A 2 46.40 -33.03 37.06
N ARG A 3 45.78 -33.92 37.85
CA ARG A 3 44.52 -34.60 37.47
C ARG A 3 43.27 -33.85 37.89
N GLU A 4 43.33 -33.12 39.00
CA GLU A 4 42.17 -32.40 39.54
C GLU A 4 41.91 -31.10 38.78
N MET A 5 42.96 -30.39 38.35
CA MET A 5 42.82 -29.23 37.45
C MET A 5 42.26 -29.60 36.07
N ARG A 6 42.65 -30.75 35.48
CA ARG A 6 42.05 -31.23 34.22
C ARG A 6 40.57 -31.56 34.36
N ARG A 7 40.17 -32.19 35.47
CA ARG A 7 38.74 -32.47 35.74
C ARG A 7 37.92 -31.20 35.97
N ALA A 8 38.53 -30.16 36.53
CA ALA A 8 37.89 -28.86 36.68
C ALA A 8 37.71 -28.13 35.34
N GLN A 9 38.74 -28.16 34.48
CA GLN A 9 38.68 -27.60 33.12
C GLN A 9 37.65 -28.34 32.24
N GLU A 10 37.67 -29.68 32.23
CA GLU A 10 36.70 -30.48 31.47
C GLU A 10 35.24 -30.24 31.91
N LYS A 11 35.01 -29.98 33.20
CA LYS A 11 33.69 -29.60 33.71
C LYS A 11 33.27 -28.18 33.32
N ALA A 12 34.22 -27.25 33.23
CA ALA A 12 33.95 -25.88 32.79
C ALA A 12 33.66 -25.83 31.28
N ASP A 13 34.42 -26.58 30.48
CA ASP A 13 34.26 -26.66 29.03
C ASP A 13 32.92 -27.30 28.65
N LYS A 14 32.53 -28.40 29.32
CA LYS A 14 31.21 -29.01 29.13
C LYS A 14 30.05 -28.06 29.45
N LYS A 15 30.19 -27.21 30.48
CA LYS A 15 29.15 -26.21 30.81
C LYS A 15 29.07 -25.11 29.75
N GLN A 16 30.20 -24.68 29.19
CA GLN A 16 30.21 -23.69 28.10
C GLN A 16 29.63 -24.26 26.80
N GLU A 17 29.93 -25.51 26.45
CA GLU A 17 29.35 -26.15 25.27
C GLU A 17 27.83 -26.28 25.39
N GLN A 18 27.33 -26.76 26.53
CA GLN A 18 25.89 -26.83 26.79
C GLN A 18 25.20 -25.46 26.74
N ALA A 19 25.85 -24.40 27.23
CA ALA A 19 25.33 -23.04 27.12
C ALA A 19 25.28 -22.54 25.66
N LYS A 20 26.33 -22.82 24.87
CA LYS A 20 26.39 -22.48 23.44
C LYS A 20 25.32 -23.22 22.64
N GLU A 21 25.07 -24.50 22.94
CA GLU A 21 24.02 -25.29 22.29
C GLU A 21 22.63 -24.77 22.62
N ARG A 22 22.36 -24.43 23.90
CA ARG A 22 21.08 -23.83 24.32
C ARG A 22 20.82 -22.49 23.62
N LEU A 23 21.84 -21.64 23.50
CA LEU A 23 21.74 -20.37 22.77
C LEU A 23 21.46 -20.56 21.27
N LYS A 24 22.08 -21.56 20.63
CA LYS A 24 21.80 -21.91 19.22
C LYS A 24 20.38 -22.42 19.05
N ALA A 25 19.92 -23.31 19.94
CA ALA A 25 18.56 -23.85 19.90
C ALA A 25 17.49 -22.76 20.09
N GLU A 26 17.69 -21.82 21.02
CA GLU A 26 16.80 -20.68 21.21
C GLU A 26 16.72 -19.77 19.99
N ARG A 27 17.85 -19.52 19.31
CA ARG A 27 17.87 -18.71 18.09
C ARG A 27 17.09 -19.38 16.96
N ILE A 28 17.21 -20.69 16.81
CA ILE A 28 16.46 -21.47 15.82
C ILE A 28 14.97 -21.45 16.14
N LEU A 29 14.58 -21.66 17.41
CA LEU A 29 13.19 -21.57 17.87
C LEU A 29 12.58 -20.18 17.65
N LYS A 30 13.34 -19.10 17.92
CA LYS A 30 12.89 -17.73 17.64
C LYS A 30 12.66 -17.51 16.15
N ARG A 31 13.57 -17.97 15.28
CA ARG A 31 13.40 -17.87 13.82
C ARG A 31 12.20 -18.68 13.32
N GLN A 32 12.01 -19.90 13.83
CA GLN A 32 10.86 -20.74 13.50
C GLN A 32 9.54 -20.12 13.96
N ARG A 33 9.46 -19.52 15.15
CA ARG A 33 8.26 -18.80 15.61
C ARG A 33 7.91 -17.60 14.73
N VAL A 34 8.92 -16.85 14.27
CA VAL A 34 8.71 -15.71 13.36
C VAL A 34 8.25 -16.19 11.98
N MET A 35 8.82 -17.28 11.47
CA MET A 35 8.38 -17.89 10.20
C MET A 35 6.96 -18.47 10.29
N GLN A 36 6.62 -19.17 11.37
CA GLN A 36 5.26 -19.67 11.61
C GLN A 36 4.24 -18.52 11.73
N ARG A 37 4.60 -17.42 12.41
CA ARG A 37 3.75 -16.21 12.45
C ARG A 37 3.55 -15.56 11.08
N ARG A 38 4.53 -15.66 10.17
CA ARG A 38 4.41 -15.17 8.79
C ARG A 38 3.62 -16.12 7.88
N GLN A 39 3.64 -17.43 8.17
CA GLN A 39 2.91 -18.45 7.43
C GLN A 39 1.47 -18.62 7.88
N GLN A 40 1.08 -18.13 9.07
CA GLN A 40 -0.32 -18.04 9.42
C GLN A 40 -1.01 -17.05 8.46
N PRO A 41 -1.95 -17.51 7.62
CA PRO A 41 -2.75 -16.59 6.81
C PRO A 41 -3.48 -15.69 7.80
N ARG A 42 -3.21 -14.38 7.75
CA ARG A 42 -4.06 -13.40 8.44
C ARG A 42 -5.48 -13.67 7.97
N LYS A 43 -6.31 -14.27 8.83
CA LYS A 43 -7.72 -14.46 8.52
C LYS A 43 -8.26 -13.08 8.12
N PRO A 44 -8.94 -12.96 6.96
CA PRO A 44 -9.56 -11.70 6.59
C PRO A 44 -10.45 -11.29 7.77
N ARG A 45 -10.23 -10.08 8.28
CA ARG A 45 -10.97 -9.56 9.42
C ARG A 45 -12.42 -9.46 8.97
N GLU A 46 -13.26 -10.42 9.37
CA GLU A 46 -14.69 -10.37 9.10
C GLU A 46 -15.28 -9.26 9.96
N VAL A 47 -15.28 -8.04 9.42
CA VAL A 47 -15.83 -6.88 10.10
C VAL A 47 -17.35 -7.05 10.17
N SER A 48 -17.89 -7.09 11.38
CA SER A 48 -19.33 -7.22 11.61
C SER A 48 -20.08 -6.03 10.99
N PRO A 49 -21.35 -6.18 10.59
CA PRO A 49 -22.14 -5.09 10.00
C PRO A 49 -22.20 -3.82 10.88
N GLY A 50 -22.08 -3.97 12.21
CA GLY A 50 -22.02 -2.86 13.16
C GLY A 50 -20.68 -2.13 13.17
N GLU A 51 -19.57 -2.85 13.02
CA GLU A 51 -18.23 -2.26 12.91
C GLU A 51 -18.03 -1.56 11.56
N ARG A 52 -18.68 -2.04 10.48
CA ARG A 52 -18.68 -1.37 9.16
C ARG A 52 -19.23 0.06 9.18
N LYS A 53 -20.07 0.40 10.17
CA LYS A 53 -20.61 1.76 10.35
C LYS A 53 -19.61 2.72 11.00
N LYS A 54 -18.60 2.21 11.73
CA LYS A 54 -17.53 2.96 12.40
C LYS A 54 -16.27 3.12 11.55
N LEU A 55 -16.12 2.30 10.51
CA LEU A 55 -14.99 2.42 9.57
C LEU A 55 -14.99 3.78 8.84
N PRO A 56 -13.82 4.41 8.65
CA PRO A 56 -13.68 5.64 7.91
C PRO A 56 -14.05 5.43 6.43
N GLY A 57 -14.56 6.48 5.78
CA GLY A 57 -14.90 6.43 4.34
C GLY A 57 -16.37 6.17 4.01
N ARG A 58 -17.32 6.64 4.85
CA ARG A 58 -18.77 6.56 4.55
C ARG A 58 -19.15 7.14 3.19
N PHE A 59 -18.48 8.21 2.79
CA PHE A 59 -18.67 8.91 1.51
C PHE A 59 -17.59 8.57 0.48
N SER A 60 -16.70 7.63 0.76
CA SER A 60 -15.53 7.36 -0.08
C SER A 60 -15.90 6.93 -1.49
N SER A 61 -17.00 6.17 -1.66
CA SER A 61 -17.49 5.77 -2.97
C SER A 61 -17.95 6.95 -3.82
N LEU A 62 -18.69 7.90 -3.20
CA LEU A 62 -19.15 9.11 -3.87
C LEU A 62 -17.96 9.99 -4.28
N PHE A 63 -17.01 10.20 -3.36
CA PHE A 63 -15.80 10.98 -3.66
C PHE A 63 -14.94 10.31 -4.73
N THR A 64 -14.81 8.98 -4.74
CA THR A 64 -14.10 8.26 -5.79
C THR A 64 -14.75 8.48 -7.15
N ALA A 65 -16.07 8.36 -7.23
CA ALA A 65 -16.81 8.58 -8.47
C ALA A 65 -16.67 10.02 -8.97
N MET A 66 -16.81 11.01 -8.08
CA MET A 66 -16.60 12.42 -8.43
C MET A 66 -15.19 12.66 -8.96
N VAL A 67 -14.15 12.20 -8.24
CA VAL A 67 -12.76 12.38 -8.66
C VAL A 67 -12.50 11.71 -10.01
N ALA A 68 -13.03 10.50 -10.24
CA ALA A 68 -12.89 9.82 -11.52
C ALA A 68 -13.53 10.63 -12.67
N ILE A 69 -14.72 11.20 -12.44
CA ILE A 69 -15.40 12.07 -13.43
C ILE A 69 -14.57 13.32 -13.70
N PHE A 70 -14.02 13.97 -12.67
CA PHE A 70 -13.17 15.15 -12.84
C PHE A 70 -11.91 14.83 -13.65
N ILE A 71 -11.23 13.73 -13.34
CA ILE A 71 -10.05 13.27 -14.10
C ILE A 71 -10.40 13.06 -15.57
N VAL A 72 -11.52 12.41 -15.87
CA VAL A 72 -11.97 12.18 -17.24
C VAL A 72 -12.32 13.50 -17.94
N MET A 73 -13.09 14.39 -17.30
CA MET A 73 -13.42 15.69 -17.88
C MET A 73 -12.18 16.52 -18.19
N GLN A 74 -11.23 16.61 -17.26
CA GLN A 74 -9.98 17.35 -17.46
C GLN A 74 -9.12 16.79 -18.57
N SER A 75 -9.20 15.48 -18.84
CA SER A 75 -8.41 14.85 -19.89
C SER A 75 -8.87 15.19 -21.32
N ILE A 76 -10.10 15.67 -21.49
CA ILE A 76 -10.73 15.96 -22.78
C ILE A 76 -10.78 17.47 -23.05
N ILE A 77 -10.74 18.30 -22.01
CA ILE A 77 -10.78 19.77 -22.14
C ILE A 77 -9.39 20.27 -22.56
N PRO A 78 -9.27 20.97 -23.70
CA PRO A 78 -7.99 21.56 -24.10
C PRO A 78 -7.54 22.62 -23.07
N PRO A 79 -6.25 22.67 -22.74
CA PRO A 79 -5.74 23.67 -21.80
C PRO A 79 -5.96 25.07 -22.38
N ALA A 80 -6.68 25.92 -21.64
CA ALA A 80 -6.82 27.32 -22.00
C ALA A 80 -5.43 27.99 -21.98
N SER A 81 -5.11 28.75 -23.04
CA SER A 81 -3.81 29.40 -23.24
C SER A 81 -3.39 30.35 -22.11
N ASP A 82 -4.36 30.86 -21.36
CA ASP A 82 -4.16 31.94 -20.38
C ASP A 82 -4.09 31.44 -18.93
N GLN A 83 -4.24 30.12 -18.71
CA GLN A 83 -4.21 29.54 -17.37
C GLN A 83 -2.78 29.18 -16.94
N ASN A 84 -2.50 29.37 -15.65
CA ASN A 84 -1.27 28.90 -15.01
C ASN A 84 -1.13 27.38 -15.19
N GLN A 85 -0.44 26.94 -16.24
CA GLN A 85 -0.27 25.53 -16.63
C GLN A 85 0.31 24.70 -15.47
N THR A 86 1.21 25.27 -14.68
CA THR A 86 1.78 24.62 -13.50
C THR A 86 0.73 24.32 -12.42
N LEU A 87 -0.20 25.25 -12.17
CA LEU A 87 -1.25 25.05 -11.17
C LEU A 87 -2.23 23.96 -11.63
N ALA A 88 -2.64 23.99 -12.89
CA ALA A 88 -3.50 22.97 -13.49
C ALA A 88 -2.85 21.58 -13.41
N PHE A 89 -1.56 21.48 -13.73
CA PHE A 89 -0.78 20.25 -13.60
C PHE A 89 -0.78 19.70 -12.16
N VAL A 90 -0.49 20.55 -11.17
CA VAL A 90 -0.49 20.15 -9.74
C VAL A 90 -1.86 19.66 -9.31
N ILE A 91 -2.93 20.34 -9.72
CA ILE A 91 -4.31 19.95 -9.44
C ILE A 91 -4.62 18.57 -10.06
N ASN A 92 -4.22 18.33 -11.30
CA ASN A 92 -4.45 17.05 -11.97
C ASN A 92 -3.75 15.92 -11.21
N VAL A 93 -2.47 16.10 -10.85
CA VAL A 93 -1.72 15.11 -10.06
C VAL A 93 -2.38 14.86 -8.69
N LEU A 94 -2.90 15.93 -8.05
CA LEU A 94 -3.63 15.81 -6.79
C LEU A 94 -4.92 14.99 -6.94
N TYR A 95 -5.64 15.11 -8.06
CA TYR A 95 -6.82 14.28 -8.30
C TYR A 95 -6.47 12.80 -8.44
N TYR A 96 -5.36 12.44 -9.11
CA TYR A 96 -4.88 11.05 -9.14
C TYR A 96 -4.52 10.53 -7.75
N PHE A 97 -3.90 11.36 -6.91
CA PHE A 97 -3.66 11.03 -5.51
C PHE A 97 -4.97 10.76 -4.75
N MET A 98 -5.94 11.67 -4.88
CA MET A 98 -7.26 11.54 -4.26
C MET A 98 -8.01 10.31 -4.76
N PHE A 99 -7.88 9.97 -6.04
CA PHE A 99 -8.47 8.77 -6.62
C PHE A 99 -7.94 7.52 -5.92
N GLY A 100 -6.61 7.35 -5.83
CA GLY A 100 -6.00 6.23 -5.12
C GLY A 100 -6.43 6.16 -3.65
N TYR A 101 -6.49 7.33 -3.00
CA TYR A 101 -6.91 7.43 -1.60
C TYR A 101 -8.36 6.96 -1.37
N PHE A 102 -9.33 7.55 -2.10
CA PHE A 102 -10.74 7.23 -1.89
C PHE A 102 -11.14 5.87 -2.45
N MET A 103 -10.54 5.43 -3.56
CA MET A 103 -10.81 4.12 -4.14
C MET A 103 -10.38 3.01 -3.16
N TYR A 104 -9.22 3.15 -2.52
CA TYR A 104 -8.78 2.20 -1.51
C TYR A 104 -9.75 2.14 -0.32
N LEU A 105 -10.10 3.31 0.25
CA LEU A 105 -11.02 3.37 1.40
C LEU A 105 -12.39 2.76 1.06
N TRP A 106 -12.86 2.95 -0.16
CA TRP A 106 -14.11 2.34 -0.63
C TRP A 106 -14.00 0.81 -0.71
N LEU A 107 -12.95 0.28 -1.36
CA LEU A 107 -12.73 -1.17 -1.48
C LEU A 107 -12.45 -1.86 -0.14
N ALA A 108 -11.69 -1.20 0.74
CA ALA A 108 -11.41 -1.68 2.08
C ALA A 108 -12.68 -1.76 2.92
N ARG A 109 -13.60 -0.79 2.77
CA ARG A 109 -14.89 -0.80 3.46
C ARG A 109 -15.79 -1.97 3.06
N ILE A 110 -15.81 -2.34 1.78
CA ILE A 110 -16.55 -3.52 1.29
C ILE A 110 -15.81 -4.85 1.56
N GLN A 111 -14.70 -4.82 2.31
CA GLN A 111 -13.89 -5.98 2.68
C GLN A 111 -13.30 -6.73 1.46
N PHE A 112 -12.96 -5.99 0.40
CA PHE A 112 -12.35 -6.59 -0.78
C PHE A 112 -10.92 -7.08 -0.47
N LYS A 113 -10.67 -8.39 -0.59
CA LYS A 113 -9.41 -9.04 -0.19
C LYS A 113 -8.17 -8.46 -0.90
N GLN A 114 -8.35 -7.94 -2.11
CA GLN A 114 -7.28 -7.38 -2.94
C GLN A 114 -7.44 -5.87 -3.16
N ALA A 115 -8.04 -5.14 -2.21
CA ALA A 115 -8.32 -3.70 -2.34
C ALA A 115 -7.11 -2.89 -2.83
N LEU A 116 -5.92 -3.16 -2.29
CA LEU A 116 -4.68 -2.49 -2.69
C LEU A 116 -4.37 -2.71 -4.18
N ASN A 117 -4.33 -3.97 -4.61
CA ASN A 117 -3.96 -4.32 -5.99
C ASN A 117 -4.97 -3.79 -6.99
N VAL A 118 -6.26 -3.87 -6.65
CA VAL A 118 -7.34 -3.35 -7.51
C VAL A 118 -7.29 -1.84 -7.60
N THR A 119 -7.05 -1.11 -6.50
CA THR A 119 -6.92 0.35 -6.55
C THR A 119 -5.74 0.79 -7.41
N ILE A 120 -4.56 0.19 -7.21
CA ILE A 120 -3.37 0.51 -8.02
C ILE A 120 -3.63 0.15 -9.48
N GLY A 121 -4.14 -1.05 -9.76
CA GLY A 121 -4.47 -1.49 -11.11
C GLY A 121 -5.49 -0.59 -11.80
N ALA A 122 -6.54 -0.18 -11.09
CA ALA A 122 -7.56 0.72 -11.60
C ALA A 122 -7.00 2.13 -11.88
N GLY A 123 -6.14 2.67 -11.01
CA GLY A 123 -5.55 3.99 -11.21
C GLY A 123 -4.52 4.02 -12.35
N ILE A 124 -3.68 3.00 -12.45
CA ILE A 124 -2.77 2.83 -13.60
C ILE A 124 -3.58 2.63 -14.87
N GLY A 125 -4.59 1.76 -14.84
CA GLY A 125 -5.49 1.50 -15.97
C GLY A 125 -6.20 2.76 -16.44
N LEU A 126 -6.73 3.57 -15.52
CA LEU A 126 -7.35 4.86 -15.82
C LEU A 126 -6.36 5.80 -16.51
N THR A 127 -5.14 5.90 -16.00
CA THR A 127 -4.10 6.77 -16.55
C THR A 127 -3.72 6.35 -17.98
N LEU A 128 -3.53 5.04 -18.21
CA LEU A 128 -3.19 4.51 -19.52
C LEU A 128 -4.35 4.61 -20.51
N ALA A 129 -5.58 4.38 -20.05
CA ALA A 129 -6.78 4.52 -20.88
C ALA A 129 -6.95 5.96 -21.36
N LEU A 130 -6.72 6.95 -20.47
CA LEU A 130 -6.78 8.36 -20.84
C LEU A 130 -5.66 8.77 -21.78
N LEU A 131 -4.43 8.27 -21.60
CA LEU A 131 -3.37 8.47 -22.57
C LEU A 131 -3.78 7.92 -23.95
N GLY A 132 -4.30 6.70 -23.99
CA GLY A 132 -4.78 6.09 -25.23
C GLY A 132 -5.91 6.89 -25.89
N ALA A 133 -6.82 7.44 -25.09
CA ALA A 133 -7.88 8.33 -25.58
C ALA A 133 -7.33 9.64 -26.16
N GLN A 134 -6.31 10.23 -25.54
CA GLN A 134 -5.64 11.44 -26.05
C GLN A 134 -4.96 11.19 -27.41
N PHE A 135 -4.43 9.99 -27.67
CA PHE A 135 -3.91 9.63 -28.99
C PHE A 135 -4.99 9.50 -30.06
N ALA A 136 -6.21 9.12 -29.67
CA ALA A 136 -7.33 8.93 -30.59
C ALA A 136 -8.05 10.24 -30.95
N ILE A 137 -7.91 11.29 -30.12
CA ILE A 137 -8.58 12.59 -30.31
C ILE A 137 -7.66 13.54 -31.09
N PRO A 138 -8.04 13.95 -32.32
CA PRO A 138 -7.27 14.92 -33.09
C PRO A 138 -7.26 16.28 -32.36
N GLY A 139 -6.07 16.84 -32.12
CA GLY A 139 -5.92 18.17 -31.50
C GLY A 139 -5.55 18.16 -30.02
N LEU A 140 -5.51 16.99 -29.36
CA LEU A 140 -4.87 16.86 -28.03
C LEU A 140 -3.44 16.34 -28.16
N SER A 141 -2.52 16.97 -27.44
CA SER A 141 -1.15 16.46 -27.30
C SER A 141 -1.08 15.51 -26.11
N PRO A 142 -0.56 14.28 -26.27
CA PRO A 142 -0.42 13.34 -25.17
C PRO A 142 0.52 13.89 -24.09
N GLU A 143 0.03 13.98 -22.86
CA GLU A 143 0.77 14.62 -21.77
C GLU A 143 1.54 13.59 -20.92
N PHE A 144 2.67 13.10 -21.44
CA PHE A 144 3.49 12.08 -20.77
C PHE A 144 3.99 12.49 -19.38
N ARG A 145 4.19 13.79 -19.15
CA ARG A 145 4.57 14.31 -17.82
C ARG A 145 3.52 13.97 -16.78
N LEU A 146 2.24 14.10 -17.11
CA LEU A 146 1.14 13.77 -16.20
C LEU A 146 1.24 12.32 -15.73
N ILE A 147 1.50 11.38 -16.63
CA ILE A 147 1.59 9.94 -16.32
C ILE A 147 2.72 9.66 -15.33
N PHE A 148 3.89 10.28 -15.56
CA PHE A 148 5.06 10.09 -14.72
C PHE A 148 4.80 10.46 -13.26
N PHE A 149 3.96 11.48 -13.01
CA PHE A 149 3.59 11.90 -11.66
C PHE A 149 2.29 11.27 -11.15
N ALA A 150 1.34 10.97 -12.04
CA ALA A 150 0.06 10.35 -11.71
C ALA A 150 0.21 8.95 -11.12
N ILE A 151 1.08 8.11 -11.70
CA ILE A 151 1.29 6.74 -11.20
C ILE A 151 1.83 6.75 -9.75
N PRO A 152 2.93 7.46 -9.42
CA PRO A 152 3.36 7.63 -8.04
C PRO A 152 2.29 8.24 -7.13
N ALA A 153 1.53 9.23 -7.63
CA ALA A 153 0.47 9.87 -6.86
C ALA A 153 -0.64 8.88 -6.45
N VAL A 154 -1.14 8.06 -7.38
CA VAL A 154 -2.12 6.99 -7.09
C VAL A 154 -1.56 6.03 -6.05
N ILE A 155 -0.32 5.59 -6.22
CA ILE A 155 0.33 4.63 -5.32
C ILE A 155 0.44 5.23 -3.91
N LEU A 156 0.95 6.45 -3.78
CA LEU A 156 1.06 7.17 -2.51
C LEU A 156 -0.30 7.37 -1.84
N GLY A 157 -1.31 7.81 -2.59
CA GLY A 157 -2.67 7.97 -2.08
C GLY A 157 -3.24 6.67 -1.53
N THR A 158 -3.01 5.56 -2.25
CA THR A 158 -3.44 4.21 -1.83
C THR A 158 -2.76 3.78 -0.52
N PHE A 159 -1.44 3.97 -0.39
CA PHE A 159 -0.72 3.59 0.83
C PHE A 159 -1.11 4.43 2.04
N ILE A 160 -1.34 5.73 1.85
CA ILE A 160 -1.82 6.61 2.93
C ILE A 160 -3.22 6.20 3.37
N ALA A 161 -4.12 5.90 2.43
CA ALA A 161 -5.44 5.38 2.74
C ALA A 161 -5.38 4.06 3.51
N GLN A 162 -4.52 3.13 3.11
CA GLN A 162 -4.28 1.89 3.83
C GLN A 162 -3.81 2.13 5.26
N PHE A 163 -2.87 3.05 5.44
CA PHE A 163 -2.34 3.37 6.76
C PHE A 163 -3.42 3.94 7.68
N ILE A 164 -4.22 4.88 7.17
CA ILE A 164 -5.33 5.49 7.93
C ILE A 164 -6.40 4.45 8.25
N PHE A 165 -6.78 3.61 7.29
CA PHE A 165 -7.77 2.56 7.49
C PHE A 165 -7.34 1.55 8.54
N ASN A 166 -6.06 1.15 8.54
CA ASN A 166 -5.52 0.21 9.53
C ASN A 166 -5.37 0.81 10.94
N LYS A 167 -5.23 2.14 11.04
CA LYS A 167 -5.15 2.87 12.32
C LYS A 167 -6.51 3.33 12.84
N ALA A 168 -7.58 3.19 12.06
CA ALA A 168 -8.91 3.56 12.50
C ALA A 168 -9.38 2.62 13.63
N PRO A 169 -10.02 3.18 14.68
CA PRO A 169 -10.46 2.43 15.86
C PRO A 169 -11.59 1.43 15.57
#